data_AF-A0A1S8MP01-F1
#
_entry.id   AF-A0A1S8MP01-F1
#
_cell.length_a   1.000
_cell.length_b   1.000
_cell.length_c   1.000
_cell.angle_alpha   90.00
_cell.angle_beta   90.00
_cell.angle_gamma   90.00
#
_symmetry.space_group_name_H-M   'P 1'
#
loop_
_entity.id
_entity.type
_entity.pdbx_description
1 polymer ?
#
loop_
_entity_poly.entity_id
_entity_poly.type
_entity_poly.pdbx_seq_one_letter_code
_entity_poly.pdbx_strand_id
1 'polypeptide(L)'
;MLFNNISITALEFQKAGIDILDISGGLCGYTVPGRVGQQGYFSELTQSIKEVVSIPVILTGGITEAEAAEKLLTSGKADLIGVGRAMFRDSMWAKKAIENLG
;
A
#
# COMPACT_ATOMS: atom_id res chain seq x y z
N MET A 1 -12.21 -17.14 -0.63
CA MET A 1 -13.39 -16.32 -0.97
C MET A 1 -13.10 -14.82 -0.94
N LEU A 2 -12.51 -14.25 0.11
CA LEU A 2 -12.20 -12.80 0.17
C LEU A 2 -11.28 -12.29 -0.96
N PHE A 3 -10.19 -13.00 -1.28
CA PHE A 3 -9.26 -12.58 -2.33
C PHE A 3 -9.87 -12.58 -3.75
N ASN A 4 -10.76 -13.51 -4.07
CA ASN A 4 -11.37 -13.54 -5.41
C ASN A 4 -12.28 -12.33 -5.64
N ASN A 5 -12.99 -11.86 -4.62
CA ASN A 5 -13.92 -10.75 -4.77
C ASN A 5 -13.19 -9.42 -4.97
N ILE A 6 -12.05 -9.19 -4.29
CA ILE A 6 -11.34 -7.91 -4.41
C ILE A 6 -10.64 -7.75 -5.76
N SER A 7 -10.06 -8.82 -6.31
CA SER A 7 -9.47 -8.82 -7.65
C SER A 7 -10.52 -8.52 -8.73
N ILE A 8 -11.72 -9.10 -8.61
CA ILE A 8 -12.85 -8.78 -9.51
C ILE A 8 -13.25 -7.31 -9.39
N THR A 9 -13.45 -6.81 -8.17
CA THR A 9 -13.80 -5.39 -7.96
C THR A 9 -12.75 -4.44 -8.52
N ALA A 10 -11.47 -4.72 -8.32
CA ALA A 10 -10.38 -3.91 -8.86
C ALA A 10 -10.40 -3.86 -10.40
N LEU A 11 -10.64 -5.00 -11.05
CA LEU A 11 -10.81 -5.07 -12.51
C LEU A 11 -12.02 -4.28 -12.99
N GLU A 12 -13.16 -4.35 -12.29
CA GLU A 12 -14.35 -3.58 -12.66
C GLU A 12 -14.13 -2.07 -12.52
N PHE A 13 -13.42 -1.62 -11.47
CA PHE A 13 -13.03 -0.22 -11.37
C PHE A 13 -12.10 0.19 -12.50
N GLN A 14 -11.07 -0.62 -12.81
CA GLN A 14 -10.19 -0.33 -13.95
C GLN A 14 -10.97 -0.21 -15.26
N LYS A 15 -11.94 -1.10 -15.52
CA LYS A 15 -12.82 -1.02 -16.70
C LYS A 15 -13.67 0.25 -16.72
N ALA A 16 -14.06 0.75 -15.55
CA ALA A 16 -14.78 2.01 -15.41
C ALA A 16 -13.88 3.25 -15.63
N GLY A 17 -12.57 3.08 -15.79
CA GLY A 17 -11.65 4.13 -16.18
C GLY A 17 -10.95 4.85 -15.04
N ILE A 18 -10.78 4.22 -13.87
CA ILE A 18 -9.92 4.80 -12.81
C ILE A 18 -8.44 4.70 -13.21
N ASP A 19 -7.65 5.68 -12.76
CA ASP A 19 -6.22 5.75 -13.10
C ASP A 19 -5.31 5.06 -12.06
N ILE A 20 -5.78 4.89 -10.83
CA ILE A 20 -4.97 4.38 -9.71
C ILE A 20 -5.85 3.78 -8.61
N LEU A 21 -5.36 2.75 -7.93
CA LEU A 21 -6.01 2.13 -6.78
C LEU A 21 -5.21 2.35 -5.50
N ASP A 22 -5.83 2.89 -4.46
CA ASP A 22 -5.26 2.97 -3.11
C ASP A 22 -5.92 1.92 -2.19
N ILE A 23 -5.12 0.99 -1.68
CA ILE A 23 -5.58 -0.15 -0.91
C ILE A 23 -5.44 0.13 0.58
N SER A 24 -6.58 0.12 1.28
CA SER A 24 -6.68 0.33 2.73
C SER A 24 -7.66 -0.66 3.38
N GLY A 25 -7.79 -0.59 4.71
CA GLY A 25 -8.72 -1.44 5.47
C GLY A 25 -10.16 -0.95 5.49
N GLY A 26 -10.45 0.24 4.94
CA GLY A 26 -11.78 0.85 4.93
C GLY A 26 -12.42 0.85 6.33
N LEU A 27 -13.66 0.36 6.43
CA LEU A 27 -14.42 0.30 7.68
C LEU A 27 -13.89 -0.73 8.68
N CYS A 28 -13.06 -1.69 8.25
CA CYS A 28 -12.40 -2.65 9.14
C CYS A 28 -11.24 -2.01 9.92
N GLY A 29 -10.84 -0.78 9.57
CA GLY A 29 -9.77 -0.04 10.23
C GLY A 29 -8.38 -0.60 9.93
N TYR A 30 -7.41 -0.21 10.76
CA TYR A 30 -5.99 -0.52 10.56
C TYR A 30 -5.48 -1.70 11.41
N THR A 31 -6.33 -2.30 12.23
CA THR A 31 -5.96 -3.42 13.10
C THR A 31 -6.14 -4.72 12.34
N VAL A 32 -5.05 -5.27 11.81
CA VAL A 32 -5.06 -6.55 11.11
C VAL A 32 -4.58 -7.64 12.08
N PRO A 33 -5.41 -8.65 12.43
CA PRO A 33 -4.99 -9.75 13.29
C PRO A 33 -3.69 -10.40 12.81
N GLY A 34 -2.73 -10.59 13.72
CA GLY A 34 -1.43 -11.17 13.41
C GLY A 34 -0.43 -10.25 12.70
N ARG A 35 -0.80 -9.00 12.37
CA ARG A 35 0.10 -8.01 11.71
C ARG A 35 0.26 -6.71 12.51
N VAL A 36 -0.06 -6.73 13.79
CA VAL A 36 0.13 -5.57 14.66
C VAL A 36 1.61 -5.19 14.69
N GLY A 37 1.92 -3.93 14.39
CA GLY A 37 3.29 -3.43 14.33
C GLY A 37 4.04 -3.75 13.03
N GLN A 38 3.45 -4.49 12.10
CA GLN A 38 4.05 -4.72 10.78
C GLN A 38 3.84 -3.51 9.87
N GLN A 39 4.89 -3.05 9.19
CA GLN A 39 4.78 -2.05 8.15
C GLN A 39 4.32 -2.69 6.84
N GLY A 40 3.36 -2.08 6.15
CA GLY A 40 2.72 -2.63 4.97
C GLY A 40 1.76 -3.78 5.30
N TYR A 41 0.95 -3.66 6.36
CA TYR A 41 0.05 -4.75 6.77
C TYR A 41 -1.01 -5.14 5.72
N PHE A 42 -1.29 -4.28 4.71
CA PHE A 42 -2.14 -4.62 3.56
C PHE A 42 -1.35 -5.09 2.32
N SER A 43 -0.06 -5.41 2.46
CA SER A 43 0.83 -5.76 1.33
C SER A 43 0.36 -6.97 0.52
N GLU A 44 -0.12 -8.04 1.17
CA GLU A 44 -0.62 -9.22 0.44
C GLU A 44 -1.88 -8.93 -0.36
N LEU A 45 -2.79 -8.13 0.22
CA LEU A 45 -4.00 -7.69 -0.46
C LEU A 45 -3.65 -6.83 -1.67
N THR A 46 -2.76 -5.85 -1.47
CA THR A 46 -2.28 -4.94 -2.51
C THR A 46 -1.60 -5.71 -3.64
N GLN A 47 -0.72 -6.66 -3.30
CA GLN A 47 -0.05 -7.49 -4.29
C GLN A 47 -1.05 -8.31 -5.11
N SER A 48 -2.05 -8.93 -4.48
CA SER A 48 -3.05 -9.73 -5.20
C SER A 48 -3.89 -8.90 -6.19
N ILE A 49 -4.06 -7.60 -5.92
CA ILE A 49 -4.70 -6.66 -6.84
C ILE A 49 -3.73 -6.28 -7.95
N LYS A 50 -2.49 -5.91 -7.60
CA LYS A 50 -1.43 -5.54 -8.55
C LYS A 50 -1.14 -6.64 -9.57
N GLU A 51 -1.25 -7.90 -9.19
CA GLU A 51 -1.04 -9.05 -10.10
C GLU A 51 -2.13 -9.17 -11.18
N VAL A 52 -3.29 -8.55 -11.01
CA VAL A 52 -4.42 -8.66 -11.95
C VAL A 52 -4.76 -7.37 -12.69
N VAL A 53 -4.42 -6.20 -12.14
CA VAL A 53 -4.65 -4.90 -12.79
C VAL A 53 -3.42 -4.41 -13.55
N SER A 54 -3.64 -3.56 -14.54
CA SER A 54 -2.59 -2.90 -15.32
C SER A 54 -2.35 -1.45 -14.90
N ILE A 55 -3.19 -0.89 -14.04
CA ILE A 55 -3.03 0.45 -13.47
C ILE A 55 -2.19 0.42 -12.18
N PRO A 56 -1.52 1.52 -11.81
CA PRO A 56 -0.73 1.58 -10.57
C PRO A 56 -1.56 1.28 -9.32
N VAL A 57 -0.92 0.64 -8.34
CA VAL A 57 -1.53 0.33 -7.03
C VAL A 57 -0.69 0.91 -5.88
N ILE A 58 -1.33 1.66 -4.99
CA ILE A 58 -0.75 2.22 -3.78
C ILE A 58 -0.99 1.25 -2.61
N LEU A 59 0.09 0.91 -1.91
CA LEU A 59 0.01 0.23 -0.61
C LEU A 59 0.01 1.27 0.52
N THR A 60 -1.08 1.37 1.26
CA THR A 60 -1.08 2.01 2.58
C THR A 60 -1.00 0.94 3.68
N GLY A 61 -0.47 1.30 4.84
CA GLY A 61 -0.55 0.41 6.00
C GLY A 61 0.59 0.56 6.98
N GLY A 62 0.57 1.62 7.78
CA GLY A 62 1.45 1.73 8.95
C GLY A 62 2.93 1.93 8.63
N ILE A 63 3.26 2.43 7.46
CA ILE A 63 4.63 2.77 7.07
C ILE A 63 5.16 3.89 7.97
N THR A 64 6.34 3.66 8.54
CA THR A 64 7.08 4.59 9.39
C THR A 64 8.53 4.76 8.94
N GLU A 65 9.15 3.74 8.36
CA GLU A 65 10.55 3.76 7.94
C GLU A 65 10.66 3.75 6.41
N ALA A 66 11.62 4.51 5.88
CA ALA A 66 11.84 4.63 4.43
C ALA A 66 12.32 3.29 3.84
N GLU A 67 13.17 2.55 4.56
CA GLU A 67 13.71 1.26 4.18
C GLU A 67 12.61 0.19 4.09
N ALA A 68 11.57 0.30 4.93
CA ALA A 68 10.42 -0.59 4.85
C ALA A 68 9.58 -0.30 3.59
N ALA A 69 9.40 0.98 3.24
CA ALA A 69 8.74 1.38 2.00
C ALA A 69 9.52 0.86 0.78
N GLU A 70 10.84 1.08 0.74
CA GLU A 70 11.72 0.63 -0.33
C GLU A 70 11.68 -0.90 -0.51
N LYS A 71 11.72 -1.65 0.60
CA LYS A 71 11.61 -3.11 0.57
C LYS A 71 10.28 -3.57 -0.02
N LEU A 72 9.17 -2.89 0.27
CA LEU A 72 7.86 -3.24 -0.27
C LEU A 72 7.75 -2.95 -1.77
N LEU A 73 8.34 -1.85 -2.24
CA LEU A 73 8.44 -1.51 -3.66
C LEU A 73 9.30 -2.51 -4.42
N THR A 74 10.53 -2.73 -3.97
CA THR A 74 11.50 -3.63 -4.63
C THR A 74 11.07 -5.10 -4.61
N SER A 75 10.25 -5.51 -3.64
CA SER A 75 9.63 -6.84 -3.63
C SER A 75 8.32 -6.94 -4.43
N GLY A 76 7.95 -5.90 -5.18
CA GLY A 76 6.82 -5.91 -6.11
C GLY A 76 5.45 -5.88 -5.43
N LYS A 77 5.35 -5.48 -4.15
CA LYS A 77 4.07 -5.45 -3.42
C LYS A 77 3.15 -4.33 -3.87
N ALA A 78 3.70 -3.25 -4.44
CA ALA A 78 2.98 -2.05 -4.84
C ALA A 78 3.78 -1.27 -5.89
N ASP A 79 3.13 -0.30 -6.54
CA ASP A 79 3.79 0.70 -7.39
C ASP A 79 4.14 1.97 -6.60
N LEU A 80 3.34 2.28 -5.57
CA LEU A 80 3.54 3.42 -4.69
C LEU A 80 3.27 3.02 -3.24
N ILE A 81 3.83 3.81 -2.32
CA ILE A 81 3.63 3.64 -0.88
C ILE A 81 2.94 4.88 -0.31
N GLY A 82 1.81 4.67 0.36
CA GLY A 82 1.11 5.73 1.08
C GLY A 82 1.62 5.87 2.52
N VAL A 83 2.18 7.05 2.84
CA VAL A 83 2.72 7.38 4.18
C VAL A 83 1.90 8.50 4.81
N GLY A 84 1.17 8.18 5.88
CA GLY A 84 0.31 9.14 6.57
C GLY A 84 0.89 9.60 7.91
N ARG A 85 0.69 8.78 8.96
CA ARG A 85 1.02 9.14 10.35
C ARG A 85 2.50 9.50 10.58
N ALA A 86 3.43 8.89 9.84
CA ALA A 86 4.85 9.23 9.96
C ALA A 86 5.15 10.64 9.45
N MET A 87 4.65 11.00 8.26
CA MET A 87 4.73 12.36 7.72
C MET A 87 4.00 13.39 8.58
N PHE A 88 2.88 13.01 9.22
CA PHE A 88 2.17 13.91 10.13
C PHE A 88 2.99 14.21 11.40
N ARG A 89 3.74 13.24 11.93
CA ARG A 89 4.61 13.44 13.11
C ARG A 89 5.89 14.18 12.78
N ASP A 90 6.39 14.01 11.56
CA ASP A 90 7.63 14.61 11.09
C ASP A 90 7.44 15.12 9.66
N SER A 91 7.26 16.44 9.52
CA SER A 91 7.08 17.08 8.21
C SER A 91 8.30 16.94 7.29
N MET A 92 9.47 16.60 7.84
CA MET A 92 10.71 16.38 7.10
C MET A 92 10.91 14.91 6.69
N TRP A 93 9.97 14.02 7.03
CA TRP A 93 10.08 12.58 6.78
C TRP A 93 10.46 12.24 5.33
N ALA A 94 9.78 12.86 4.35
CA ALA A 94 10.05 12.60 2.94
C ALA A 94 11.45 13.04 2.50
N LYS A 95 11.93 14.20 3.02
CA LYS A 95 13.29 14.66 2.75
C LYS A 95 14.32 13.69 3.32
N LYS A 96 14.13 13.26 4.58
CA LYS A 96 15.01 12.28 5.24
C LYS A 96 15.02 10.94 4.51
N ALA A 97 13.85 10.49 4.02
CA ALA A 97 13.75 9.26 3.22
C ALA A 97 14.60 9.34 1.95
N ILE A 98 14.56 10.48 1.23
CA ILE A 98 15.40 10.72 0.05
C ILE A 98 16.89 10.73 0.42
N GLU A 99 17.26 11.41 1.52
CA GLU A 99 18.65 11.49 1.99
C GLU A 99 19.20 10.12 2.47
N ASN A 100 18.34 9.23 2.99
CA ASN A 100 18.74 7.93 3.51
C ASN A 100 18.83 6.84 2.42
N LEU A 101 18.03 6.96 1.35
CA LEU A 101 17.93 5.95 0.28
C LEU A 101 18.67 6.32 -1.01
N GLY A 102 18.95 7.62 -1.23
CA GLY A 102 19.67 8.14 -2.40
C GLY A 102 21.18 8.12 -2.24
#